data_AF-A0A133VD09-F1
#
_entry.id   AF-A0A133VD09-F1
#
_cell.length_a   1.000
_cell.length_b   1.000
_cell.length_c   1.000
_cell.angle_alpha   90.00
_cell.angle_beta   90.00
_cell.angle_gamma   90.00
#
_symmetry.space_group_name_H-M   'P 1'
#
loop_
_entity.id
_entity.type
_entity.pdbx_description
1 polymer ?
#
loop_
_entity_poly.entity_id
_entity_poly.type
_entity_poly.pdbx_seq_one_letter_code
_entity_poly.pdbx_strand_id
1 'polypeptide(L)'
;MKIFIVVYKQPDRSKSVQLSRALHGYTDSSNYGKYSYEREGLLEKITYLKLMNGVFILKERDSDRLIKLLEKYQAEYYAGPVTKTSGKGEVLLKDEE
;
A
#
# COMPACT_ATOMS: atom_id res chain seq x y z
N MET A 1 5.11 15.42 -13.62
CA MET A 1 5.22 14.52 -12.46
C MET A 1 4.20 13.41 -12.64
N LYS A 2 4.63 12.14 -12.74
CA LYS A 2 3.71 11.01 -12.89
C LYS A 2 3.19 10.58 -11.52
N ILE A 3 1.88 10.45 -11.42
CA ILE A 3 1.17 9.99 -10.24
C ILE A 3 0.72 8.55 -10.53
N PHE A 4 0.79 7.69 -9.53
CA PHE A 4 0.37 6.31 -9.61
C PHE A 4 -0.69 6.02 -8.56
N ILE A 5 -1.67 5.20 -8.92
CA ILE A 5 -2.58 4.57 -7.97
C ILE A 5 -2.11 3.14 -7.74
N VAL A 6 -2.10 2.72 -6.48
CA VAL A 6 -1.83 1.34 -6.06
C VAL A 6 -3.02 0.87 -5.22
N VAL A 7 -3.66 -0.18 -5.66
CA VAL A 7 -4.76 -0.87 -4.99
C VAL A 7 -4.28 -2.26 -4.64
N TYR A 8 -4.42 -2.70 -3.39
CA TYR A 8 -4.06 -4.06 -3.00
C TYR A 8 -5.11 -4.70 -2.11
N LYS A 9 -5.16 -6.02 -2.19
CA LYS A 9 -5.95 -6.90 -1.32
C LYS A 9 -5.02 -7.52 -0.29
N GLN A 10 -5.52 -7.63 0.94
CA GLN A 10 -4.73 -8.20 2.02
C GLN A 10 -4.47 -9.70 1.76
N PRO A 11 -3.22 -10.20 1.95
CA PRO A 11 -2.88 -11.60 1.72
C PRO A 11 -3.42 -12.50 2.84
N ASP A 12 -3.02 -13.77 2.85
CA ASP A 12 -3.38 -14.74 3.88
C ASP A 12 -3.06 -14.24 5.32
N ARG A 13 -3.73 -14.82 6.33
CA ARG A 13 -3.69 -14.33 7.72
C ARG A 13 -2.27 -14.18 8.30
N SER A 14 -1.33 -15.04 7.90
CA SER A 14 0.05 -14.99 8.43
C SER A 14 0.86 -13.86 7.80
N LYS A 15 0.65 -13.61 6.50
CA LYS A 15 1.33 -12.54 5.76
C LYS A 15 0.64 -11.20 5.93
N SER A 16 -0.66 -11.17 6.20
CA SER A 16 -1.43 -9.94 6.39
C SER A 16 -0.92 -9.11 7.57
N VAL A 17 -0.60 -9.77 8.68
CA VAL A 17 -0.03 -9.15 9.87
C VAL A 17 1.38 -8.63 9.58
N GLN A 18 2.22 -9.41 8.91
CA GLN A 18 3.59 -9.01 8.57
C GLN A 18 3.60 -7.84 7.57
N LEU A 19 2.74 -7.88 6.56
CA LEU A 19 2.54 -6.78 5.62
C LEU A 19 2.06 -5.53 6.36
N SER A 20 1.06 -5.64 7.23
CA SER A 20 0.54 -4.51 7.99
C SER A 20 1.63 -3.86 8.84
N ARG A 21 2.41 -4.66 9.59
CA ARG A 21 3.54 -4.18 10.39
C ARG A 21 4.63 -3.52 9.54
N ALA A 22 4.95 -4.08 8.38
CA ALA A 22 5.97 -3.51 7.51
C ALA A 22 5.49 -2.23 6.79
N LEU A 23 4.19 -2.13 6.53
CA LEU A 23 3.58 -0.97 5.87
C LEU A 23 3.36 0.19 6.85
N HIS A 24 2.75 -0.09 8.01
CA HIS A 24 2.33 0.91 8.98
C HIS A 24 3.31 1.12 10.14
N GLY A 25 4.22 0.17 10.36
CA GLY A 25 5.04 0.12 11.55
C GLY A 25 4.36 -0.64 12.69
N TYR A 26 5.09 -0.85 13.78
CA TYR A 26 4.59 -1.48 14.99
C TYR A 26 5.49 -1.18 16.20
N THR A 27 4.91 -1.27 17.40
CA THR A 27 5.68 -1.26 18.64
C THR A 27 6.02 -2.70 19.01
N ASP A 28 7.31 -2.99 19.11
CA ASP A 28 7.83 -4.23 19.68
C ASP A 28 7.96 -4.08 21.20
N SER A 29 7.68 -5.13 21.95
CA SER A 29 7.71 -5.11 23.41
C SER A 29 8.50 -6.31 23.95
N SER A 30 9.45 -6.04 24.84
CA SER A 30 10.32 -7.06 25.43
C SER A 30 10.29 -7.02 26.96
N ASN A 31 10.71 -8.12 27.60
CA ASN A 31 10.77 -8.32 29.05
C ASN A 31 9.46 -7.93 29.75
N TYR A 32 8.37 -8.63 29.40
CA TYR A 32 7.01 -8.40 29.94
C TYR A 32 6.52 -6.95 29.76
N GLY A 33 6.93 -6.29 28.66
CA GLY A 33 6.54 -4.92 28.35
C GLY A 33 7.42 -3.84 29.00
N LYS A 34 8.51 -4.22 29.68
CA LYS A 34 9.46 -3.26 30.28
C LYS A 34 10.20 -2.42 29.24
N TYR A 35 10.43 -2.97 28.05
CA TYR A 35 11.10 -2.27 26.96
C TYR A 35 10.18 -2.22 25.74
N SER A 36 10.04 -1.04 25.14
CA SER A 36 9.33 -0.84 23.89
C SER A 36 10.25 -0.27 22.81
N TYR A 37 10.08 -0.74 21.58
CA TYR A 37 10.83 -0.27 20.42
C TYR A 37 9.86 0.05 19.30
N GLU A 38 9.86 1.28 18.82
CA GLU A 38 9.08 1.66 17.64
C GLU A 38 9.80 1.20 16.37
N ARG A 39 9.06 0.50 15.50
CA ARG A 39 9.52 0.07 14.19
C ARG A 39 8.74 0.84 13.15
N GLU A 40 9.41 1.77 12.48
CA GLU A 40 8.81 2.57 11.42
C GLU A 40 8.36 1.71 10.23
N GLY A 41 7.15 1.97 9.74
CA GLY A 41 6.61 1.39 8.53
C GLY A 41 7.11 2.05 7.25
N LEU A 42 6.81 1.45 6.10
CA LEU A 42 7.08 2.08 4.81
C LEU A 42 6.35 3.42 4.65
N LEU A 43 5.12 3.54 5.15
CA LEU A 43 4.30 4.75 4.99
C LEU A 43 4.92 5.98 5.65
N GLU A 44 5.74 5.83 6.70
CA GLU A 44 6.46 6.95 7.32
C GLU A 44 7.63 7.45 6.44
N LYS A 45 8.04 6.65 5.45
CA LYS A 45 9.24 6.87 4.62
C LYS A 45 8.92 7.29 3.20
N ILE A 46 7.64 7.37 2.83
CA ILE A 46 7.16 7.70 1.49
C ILE A 46 6.09 8.79 1.53
N THR A 47 5.93 9.54 0.44
CA THR A 47 4.84 10.50 0.33
C THR A 47 3.63 9.84 -0.33
N TYR A 48 2.48 9.86 0.34
CA TYR A 48 1.26 9.22 -0.15
C TYR A 48 0.00 10.00 0.18
N LEU A 49 -1.04 9.79 -0.63
CA LEU A 49 -2.42 10.11 -0.31
C LEU A 49 -3.18 8.80 -0.17
N LYS A 50 -3.79 8.56 1.00
CA LYS A 50 -4.62 7.38 1.23
C LYS A 50 -6.06 7.70 0.86
N LEU A 51 -6.63 6.95 -0.08
CA LEU A 51 -8.04 7.10 -0.46
C LEU A 51 -8.94 6.26 0.44
N MET A 52 -8.56 5.01 0.66
CA MET A 52 -9.21 4.07 1.56
C MET A 52 -8.21 2.98 1.97
N ASN A 53 -8.64 2.02 2.78
CA ASN A 53 -7.79 0.88 3.11
C ASN A 53 -7.41 0.11 1.84
N GLY A 54 -6.12 -0.20 1.70
CA GLY A 54 -5.60 -0.88 0.50
C GLY A 54 -5.42 0.02 -0.72
N VAL A 55 -5.80 1.31 -0.69
CA VAL A 55 -5.77 2.20 -1.87
C VAL A 55 -4.95 3.47 -1.59
N PHE A 56 -3.88 3.63 -2.37
CA PHE A 56 -2.91 4.71 -2.23
C PHE A 56 -2.66 5.42 -3.56
N ILE A 57 -2.53 6.73 -3.51
CA ILE A 57 -2.02 7.56 -4.61
C ILE A 57 -0.61 8.04 -4.23
N LEU A 58 0.35 7.81 -5.11
CA LEU A 58 1.78 7.92 -4.85
C LEU A 58 2.50 8.61 -6.02
N LYS A 59 3.70 9.12 -5.78
CA LYS A 59 4.65 9.40 -6.87
C LYS A 59 5.22 8.07 -7.38
N GLU A 60 5.59 8.02 -8.65
CA GLU A 60 6.19 6.84 -9.30
C GLU A 60 7.33 6.20 -8.48
N ARG A 61 8.25 7.01 -7.92
CA ARG A 61 9.36 6.51 -7.09
C ARG A 61 8.90 5.81 -5.80
N ASP A 62 7.81 6.28 -5.21
CA ASP A 62 7.26 5.73 -3.97
C ASP A 62 6.35 4.53 -4.25
N SER A 63 5.68 4.48 -5.41
CA SER A 63 4.91 3.31 -5.84
C SER A 63 5.78 2.08 -6.01
N ASP A 64 6.99 2.21 -6.55
CA ASP A 64 7.91 1.07 -6.69
C ASP A 64 8.27 0.45 -5.34
N ARG A 65 8.41 1.27 -4.30
CA ARG A 65 8.70 0.81 -2.93
C ARG A 65 7.51 0.06 -2.34
N LEU A 66 6.30 0.57 -2.55
CA LEU A 66 5.08 -0.11 -2.09
C LEU A 66 4.87 -1.43 -2.84
N ILE A 67 5.02 -1.44 -4.17
CA ILE A 67 4.87 -2.64 -5.00
C ILE A 67 5.82 -3.74 -4.54
N LYS A 68 7.12 -3.43 -4.35
CA LYS A 68 8.10 -4.39 -3.82
C LYS A 68 7.70 -4.96 -2.46
N LEU A 69 7.09 -4.14 -1.59
CA LEU A 69 6.59 -4.59 -0.30
C LEU A 69 5.41 -5.56 -0.47
N LEU A 70 4.48 -5.24 -1.36
CA LEU A 70 3.30 -6.08 -1.66
C LEU A 70 3.72 -7.43 -2.25
N GLU A 71 4.65 -7.43 -3.22
CA GLU A 71 5.23 -8.63 -3.81
C GLU A 71 5.91 -9.52 -2.77
N LYS A 72 6.72 -8.92 -1.87
CA LYS A 72 7.41 -9.64 -0.78
C LYS A 72 6.43 -10.44 0.09
N TYR A 73 5.24 -9.90 0.34
CA TYR A 73 4.20 -10.56 1.14
C TYR A 73 3.12 -11.23 0.30
N GLN A 74 3.34 -11.38 -1.01
CA GLN A 74 2.43 -12.04 -1.96
C GLN A 74 1.01 -11.48 -1.90
N ALA A 75 0.88 -10.17 -1.75
CA ALA A 75 -0.41 -9.48 -1.83
C ALA A 75 -0.81 -9.31 -3.30
N GLU A 76 -2.08 -9.58 -3.62
CA GLU A 76 -2.65 -9.24 -4.93
C GLU A 76 -2.78 -7.71 -5.03
N TYR A 77 -2.34 -7.11 -6.14
CA TYR A 77 -2.44 -5.67 -6.34
C TYR A 77 -2.63 -5.29 -7.81
N TYR A 78 -3.17 -4.08 -8.00
CA TYR A 78 -3.20 -3.37 -9.26
C TYR A 78 -2.48 -2.03 -9.07
N ALA A 79 -1.58 -1.70 -9.98
CA ALA A 79 -0.88 -0.42 -9.98
C ALA A 79 -0.86 0.18 -11.39
N GLY A 80 -1.07 1.49 -11.48
CA GLY A 80 -1.07 2.17 -12.78
C GLY A 80 -0.96 3.68 -12.68
N PRO A 81 -0.54 4.34 -13.77
CA PRO A 81 -0.46 5.79 -13.81
C PRO A 81 -1.85 6.42 -13.79
N VAL A 82 -2.00 7.52 -13.06
CA VAL A 82 -3.19 8.37 -13.07
C VAL A 82 -2.91 9.57 -13.95
N THR A 83 -3.65 9.69 -15.05
CA THR A 83 -3.56 10.80 -15.98
C THR A 83 -4.87 11.58 -16.01
N LYS A 84 -4.78 12.90 -16.11
CA LYS A 84 -5.95 13.75 -16.34
C LYS A 84 -6.46 13.50 -17.75
N THR A 85 -7.72 13.10 -17.89
CA THR A 85 -8.40 13.07 -19.18
C THR A 85 -9.12 14.40 -19.42
N SER A 86 -9.14 14.88 -20.67
CA SER A 86 -9.79 16.11 -21.09
C SER A 86 -11.31 15.95 -21.31
N GLY A 87 -11.80 14.70 -21.37
CA GLY A 87 -13.19 14.36 -21.65
C GLY A 87 -13.94 13.79 -20.44
N LYS A 88 -15.28 13.64 -20.55
CA LYS A 88 -16.06 12.82 -19.61
C LYS A 88 -15.57 11.39 -19.71
N GLY A 89 -14.95 10.87 -18.65
CA GLY A 89 -14.59 9.46 -18.58
C GLY A 89 -15.87 8.63 -18.52
N GLU A 90 -16.11 7.82 -19.54
CA GLU A 90 -17.12 6.76 -19.45
C GLU A 90 -16.62 5.76 -18.41
N VAL A 91 -17.45 5.49 -17.40
CA VAL A 91 -17.15 4.44 -16.43
C VAL A 91 -17.29 3.12 -17.18
N LEU A 92 -16.15 2.51 -17.52
CA LEU A 92 -16.11 1.16 -18.07
C LEU A 92 -16.52 0.19 -16.95
N LEU A 93 -17.82 -0.05 -16.80
CA LEU A 93 -18.32 -1.21 -16.09
C LEU A 93 -17.87 -2.42 -16.90
N LYS A 94 -16.95 -3.23 -16.36
CA LYS A 94 -16.73 -4.57 -16.91
C LYS A 94 -17.97 -5.38 -16.56
N ASP A 95 -18.70 -5.79 -17.59
CA ASP A 95 -19.70 -6.84 -17.48
C ASP A 95 -19.00 -8.09 -16.91
N GLU A 96 -19.55 -8.63 -15.82
CA GLU A 96 -19.12 -9.88 -15.20
C GLU A 96 -19.46 -11.05 -16.14
N GLU A 97 -18.46 -11.87 -16.48
CA GLU A 97 -18.63 -13.24 -17.02
C GLU A 97 -18.35 -14.26 -15.91
#